data_AF-A0A2S5V510-F1
#
_entry.id   AF-A0A2S5V510-F1
#
_cell.length_a   1.000
_cell.length_b   1.000
_cell.length_c   1.000
_cell.angle_alpha   90.00
_cell.angle_beta   90.00
_cell.angle_gamma   90.00
#
_symmetry.space_group_name_H-M   'P 1'
#
loop_
_entity.id
_entity.type
_entity.pdbx_description
1 polymer ?
#
loop_
_entity_poly.entity_id
_entity_poly.type
_entity_poly.pdbx_seq_one_letter_code
_entity_poly.pdbx_strand_id
1 'polypeptide(L)'
;MALTNDEVLAGLAELVNDETGIAADTVTVEKSFTDDLDIDSISMMTIVVNAEEKFDVKIPDDEVANLKTVGDAVNFIVAAS
;
A
#
# COMPACT_ATOMS: atom_id res chain seq x y z
N MET A 1 -0.61 18.46 7.35
CA MET A 1 -1.96 17.85 7.29
C MET A 1 -1.68 16.37 7.42
N ALA A 2 -2.19 15.69 8.45
CA ALA A 2 -1.97 14.25 8.55
C ALA A 2 -2.68 13.58 7.37
N LEU A 3 -2.01 12.65 6.69
CA LEU A 3 -2.67 11.85 5.68
C LEU A 3 -3.78 11.02 6.36
N THR A 4 -4.94 10.93 5.73
CA THR A 4 -6.02 10.09 6.26
C THR A 4 -5.93 8.69 5.69
N ASN A 5 -6.43 7.69 6.43
CA ASN A 5 -6.47 6.30 5.97
C ASN A 5 -7.16 6.17 4.60
N ASP A 6 -8.18 6.99 4.35
CA ASP A 6 -8.93 7.00 3.08
C ASP A 6 -8.07 7.51 1.91
N GLU A 7 -7.30 8.60 2.12
CA GLU A 7 -6.41 9.15 1.09
C GLU A 7 -5.23 8.23 0.78
N VAL A 8 -4.66 7.62 1.81
CA VAL A 8 -3.59 6.65 1.62
C VAL A 8 -4.12 5.41 0.93
N LEU A 9 -5.24 4.85 1.37
CA LEU A 9 -5.85 3.69 0.74
C LEU A 9 -6.19 3.96 -0.72
N ALA A 10 -6.80 5.11 -1.04
CA ALA A 10 -7.11 5.48 -2.41
C ALA A 10 -5.84 5.57 -3.28
N GLY A 11 -4.79 6.23 -2.79
CA GLY A 11 -3.54 6.37 -3.54
C GLY A 11 -2.78 5.05 -3.68
N LEU A 12 -2.80 4.19 -2.67
CA LEU A 12 -2.18 2.86 -2.70
C LEU A 12 -2.97 1.92 -3.62
N ALA A 13 -4.31 1.99 -3.59
CA ALA A 13 -5.18 1.24 -4.48
C ALA A 13 -5.03 1.67 -5.94
N GLU A 14 -4.83 2.96 -6.22
CA GLU A 14 -4.46 3.44 -7.56
C GLU A 14 -3.11 2.86 -8.01
N LEU A 15 -2.08 2.89 -7.16
CA LEU A 15 -0.76 2.35 -7.49
C LEU A 15 -0.82 0.84 -7.75
N VAL A 16 -1.56 0.11 -6.90
CA VAL A 16 -1.84 -1.32 -7.10
C VAL A 16 -2.51 -1.53 -8.45
N ASN A 17 -3.56 -0.77 -8.77
CA ASN A 17 -4.27 -0.90 -10.03
C ASN A 17 -3.39 -0.61 -11.25
N ASP A 18 -2.51 0.39 -11.19
CA ASP A 18 -1.62 0.73 -12.31
C ASP A 18 -0.55 -0.35 -12.52
N GLU A 19 0.02 -0.89 -11.44
CA GLU A 19 1.11 -1.88 -11.48
C GLU A 19 0.62 -3.32 -11.74
N THR A 20 -0.53 -3.70 -11.19
CA THR A 20 -1.02 -5.10 -11.22
C THR A 20 -2.32 -5.27 -12.00
N GLY A 21 -2.99 -4.18 -12.36
CA GLY A 21 -4.30 -4.23 -13.03
C GLY A 21 -5.46 -4.59 -12.12
N ILE A 22 -5.24 -4.65 -10.81
CA ILE A 22 -6.26 -4.98 -9.82
C ILE A 22 -7.09 -3.75 -9.51
N ALA A 23 -8.41 -3.83 -9.70
CA ALA A 23 -9.30 -2.70 -9.49
C ALA A 23 -9.16 -2.12 -8.08
N ALA A 24 -9.00 -0.80 -7.98
CA ALA A 24 -8.88 -0.10 -6.70
C ALA A 24 -10.05 -0.40 -5.73
N ASP A 25 -11.26 -0.63 -6.27
CA ASP A 25 -12.44 -1.04 -5.49
C ASP A 25 -12.27 -2.40 -4.77
N THR A 26 -11.39 -3.27 -5.26
CA THR A 26 -11.11 -4.57 -4.65
C THR A 26 -10.01 -4.48 -3.59
N VAL A 27 -9.26 -3.39 -3.56
CA VAL A 27 -8.19 -3.12 -2.59
C VAL A 27 -8.83 -2.57 -1.31
N THR A 28 -9.20 -3.45 -0.40
CA THR A 28 -9.77 -3.08 0.91
C THR A 28 -8.79 -3.38 2.03
N VAL A 29 -8.92 -2.67 3.16
CA VAL A 29 -8.04 -2.83 4.34
C VAL A 29 -7.97 -4.27 4.89
N GLU A 30 -8.98 -5.09 4.60
CA GLU A 30 -9.07 -6.48 5.03
C GLU A 30 -8.32 -7.45 4.10
N LYS A 31 -7.95 -6.99 2.89
CA LYS A 31 -7.28 -7.80 1.87
C LYS A 31 -5.79 -7.87 2.10
N SER A 32 -5.21 -9.02 1.79
CA SER A 32 -3.76 -9.22 1.77
C SER A 32 -3.21 -8.91 0.39
N PHE A 33 -2.10 -8.16 0.31
CA PHE A 33 -1.45 -7.87 -0.98
C PHE A 33 -1.02 -9.16 -1.68
N THR A 34 -0.36 -10.06 -0.96
CA THR A 34 0.16 -11.30 -1.54
C THR A 34 -0.88 -12.42 -1.58
N ASP A 35 -1.67 -12.60 -0.51
CA ASP A 35 -2.55 -13.78 -0.36
C ASP A 35 -3.91 -13.63 -1.07
N ASP A 36 -4.43 -12.40 -1.17
CA ASP A 36 -5.79 -12.14 -1.67
C ASP A 36 -5.77 -11.37 -3.00
N LEU A 37 -4.87 -10.40 -3.12
CA LEU A 37 -4.66 -9.63 -4.35
C LEU A 37 -3.65 -10.32 -5.28
N ASP A 38 -3.00 -11.42 -4.87
CA ASP A 38 -2.00 -12.14 -5.69
C ASP A 38 -0.89 -11.21 -6.24
N ILE A 39 -0.49 -10.21 -5.45
CA ILE A 39 0.51 -9.24 -5.83
C ILE A 39 1.89 -9.85 -5.63
N ASP A 40 2.67 -9.88 -6.70
CA ASP A 40 4.05 -10.30 -6.67
C ASP A 40 4.90 -9.39 -5.77
N SER A 41 5.85 -10.00 -5.06
CA SER A 41 6.80 -9.28 -4.18
C SER A 41 7.55 -8.14 -4.89
N ILE A 42 7.81 -8.26 -6.20
CA ILE A 42 8.42 -7.21 -7.02
C ILE A 42 7.46 -6.03 -7.18
N SER A 43 6.21 -6.28 -7.58
CA SER A 43 5.19 -5.25 -7.73
C SER A 43 4.91 -4.56 -6.40
N MET A 44 4.87 -5.31 -5.29
CA MET A 44 4.72 -4.76 -3.95
C MET A 44 5.84 -3.76 -3.60
N MET A 45 7.09 -4.09 -3.93
CA MET A 45 8.24 -3.21 -3.71
C MET A 45 8.11 -1.91 -4.52
N THR A 46 7.69 -2.00 -5.78
CA THR A 46 7.45 -0.82 -6.64
C THR A 46 6.31 0.06 -6.11
N ILE A 47 5.19 -0.55 -5.68
CA ILE A 47 4.04 0.15 -5.11
C ILE A 47 4.45 0.88 -3.83
N VAL A 48 5.20 0.23 -2.95
CA VAL A 48 5.69 0.84 -1.70
C VAL A 48 6.61 2.02 -1.99
N VAL A 49 7.59 1.87 -2.88
CA VAL A 49 8.52 2.97 -3.21
C VAL A 49 7.76 4.15 -3.82
N ASN A 50 6.80 3.91 -4.70
CA ASN A 50 5.95 4.98 -5.25
C ASN A 50 5.07 5.62 -4.17
N ALA A 51 4.55 4.83 -3.22
CA ALA A 51 3.77 5.34 -2.10
C ALA A 51 4.65 6.20 -1.17
N GLU A 52 5.87 5.76 -0.85
CA GLU A 52 6.86 6.51 -0.07
C GLU A 52 7.11 7.90 -0.68
N GLU A 53 7.40 7.96 -1.98
CA GLU A 53 7.61 9.25 -2.67
C GLU A 53 6.32 10.08 -2.77
N LYS A 54 5.17 9.46 -3.00
CA LYS A 54 3.89 10.16 -3.15
C LYS A 54 3.38 10.75 -1.84
N PHE A 55 3.59 10.04 -0.74
CA PHE A 55 3.12 10.42 0.59
C PHE A 55 4.21 11.08 1.45
N ASP A 56 5.43 11.22 0.92
CA ASP A 56 6.61 11.74 1.63
C ASP A 56 6.88 10.97 2.95
N VAL A 57 6.71 9.64 2.90
CA VAL A 57 6.92 8.75 4.05
C VAL A 57 8.10 7.82 3.82
N LYS A 58 8.54 7.15 4.89
CA LYS A 58 9.62 6.17 4.83
C LYS A 58 9.18 4.85 5.45
N ILE A 59 9.05 3.82 4.62
CA ILE A 59 8.67 2.46 4.98
C ILE A 59 9.94 1.59 4.91
N PRO A 60 10.52 1.18 6.04
CA PRO A 60 11.67 0.30 6.02
C PRO A 60 11.28 -1.08 5.47
N ASP A 61 12.18 -1.73 4.73
CA ASP A 61 11.98 -3.07 4.16
C ASP A 61 11.48 -4.11 5.20
N ASP A 62 11.94 -4.01 6.44
CA ASP A 62 11.51 -4.87 7.55
C ASP A 62 10.01 -4.72 7.83
N GLU A 63 9.50 -3.48 7.75
CA GLU A 63 8.07 -3.24 7.89
C GLU A 63 7.33 -3.68 6.63
N VAL A 64 7.85 -3.44 5.42
CA VAL A 64 7.24 -3.95 4.17
C VAL A 64 7.01 -5.47 4.24
N ALA A 65 7.96 -6.22 4.78
CA ALA A 65 7.82 -7.66 4.98
C ALA A 65 6.77 -8.03 6.06
N ASN A 66 6.51 -7.15 7.03
CA ASN A 66 5.44 -7.28 8.02
C ASN A 66 4.08 -6.81 7.50
N LEU A 67 4.03 -5.91 6.50
CA LEU A 67 2.83 -5.36 5.89
C LEU A 67 2.11 -6.39 4.99
N LYS A 68 1.41 -7.34 5.61
CA LYS A 68 0.68 -8.38 4.86
C LYS A 68 -0.63 -7.88 4.25
N THR A 69 -1.32 -6.98 4.95
CA THR A 69 -2.63 -6.45 4.55
C THR A 69 -2.56 -5.01 4.13
N VAL A 70 -3.51 -4.60 3.29
CA VAL A 70 -3.68 -3.20 2.87
C VAL A 70 -3.90 -2.32 4.09
N GLY A 71 -4.67 -2.77 5.09
CA GLY A 71 -4.93 -2.01 6.30
C GLY A 71 -3.68 -1.73 7.13
N ASP A 72 -2.75 -2.70 7.20
CA ASP A 72 -1.46 -2.51 7.86
C ASP A 72 -0.64 -1.45 7.11
N ALA A 73 -0.55 -1.54 5.78
CA ALA A 73 0.24 -0.60 4.98
C ALA A 73 -0.32 0.82 5.07
N VAL A 74 -1.64 0.95 5.00
CA VAL A 74 -2.34 2.23 5.13
C VAL A 74 -2.10 2.85 6.51
N ASN A 75 -2.31 2.09 7.59
CA ASN A 75 -2.06 2.59 8.95
C ASN A 75 -0.59 2.96 9.15
N PHE A 76 0.34 2.19 8.61
CA PHE A 76 1.76 2.47 8.73
C PHE A 76 2.13 3.80 8.06
N ILE A 77 1.68 4.01 6.82
CA ILE A 77 1.91 5.26 6.07
C ILE A 77 1.30 6.46 6.80
N VAL A 78 0.06 6.33 7.28
CA VAL A 78 -0.62 7.40 8.05
C VAL A 78 0.10 7.69 9.36
N ALA A 79 0.65 6.68 10.03
CA ALA A 79 1.43 6.87 11.25
C ALA A 79 2.83 7.45 10.98
N ALA A 80 3.37 7.25 9.78
CA ALA A 80 4.67 7.74 9.35
C ALA A 80 4.65 9.17 8.77
N SER A 81 3.47 9.67 8.36
CA SER A 81 3.26 10.99 7.74
C SER A 81 3.01 12.15 8.70
#